data_AF-A0AA97BZB6-F1
#
_entry.id   AF-A0AA97BZB6-F1
#
_cell.length_a   1.000
_cell.length_b   1.000
_cell.length_c   1.000
_cell.angle_alpha   90.00
_cell.angle_beta   90.00
_cell.angle_gamma   90.00
#
_symmetry.space_group_name_H-M   'P 1'
#
loop_
_entity.id
_entity.type
_entity.pdbx_description
1 polymer ?
#
loop_
_entity_poly.entity_id
_entity_poly.type
_entity_poly.pdbx_seq_one_letter_code
_entity_poly.pdbx_strand_id
1 'polypeptide(L)'
;MMKLTIDSVINKSKYMDISIDGYVPIDIKLFDTIGNVPLYYRLGDGKKSLLEIAVLPENGFLSAITLVIINPECVHKVDTALEKLLVDSSGTPVVNLEIWKSQNNNSFSQRFIDDFDFDIQAIVSPTSIMLNIAKNEEEINWIKCSDRFYVGINDKKNITSMLLDKLTQEEISNFFEAIS
;
A
#
# COMPACT_ATOMS: atom_id res chain seq x y z
N MET A 1 11.52 -6.13 -11.07
CA MET A 1 10.69 -7.06 -10.27
C MET A 1 10.78 -6.62 -8.82
N MET A 2 9.64 -6.49 -8.13
CA MET A 2 9.58 -6.00 -6.75
C MET A 2 10.40 -6.88 -5.81
N LYS A 3 11.08 -6.26 -4.84
CA LYS A 3 11.90 -6.95 -3.83
C LYS A 3 11.20 -7.08 -2.47
N LEU A 4 10.15 -6.29 -2.25
CA LEU A 4 9.34 -6.32 -1.04
C LEU A 4 8.37 -7.51 -1.06
N THR A 5 8.57 -8.47 -0.17
CA THR A 5 7.76 -9.69 -0.08
C THR A 5 7.10 -9.84 1.28
N ILE A 6 5.92 -10.46 1.31
CA ILE A 6 5.22 -10.86 2.53
C ILE A 6 5.69 -12.26 2.94
N ASP A 7 6.26 -12.42 4.14
CA ASP A 7 6.65 -13.73 4.67
C ASP A 7 5.43 -14.53 5.16
N SER A 8 4.57 -13.86 5.93
CA SER A 8 3.42 -14.48 6.58
C SER A 8 2.27 -13.48 6.83
N VAL A 9 1.10 -13.99 7.19
CA VAL A 9 -0.05 -13.20 7.65
C VAL A 9 -0.39 -13.65 9.06
N ILE A 10 -0.41 -12.72 10.01
CA ILE A 10 -0.75 -13.03 11.40
C ILE A 10 -2.17 -12.58 11.73
N ASN A 11 -2.94 -13.46 12.36
CA ASN A 11 -4.30 -13.14 12.80
C ASN A 11 -4.25 -12.33 14.10
N LYS A 12 -4.07 -11.01 13.98
CA LYS A 12 -4.10 -10.08 15.11
C LYS A 12 -5.00 -8.90 14.74
N SER A 13 -6.06 -8.70 15.53
CA SER A 13 -6.93 -7.52 15.46
C SER A 13 -6.11 -6.28 15.77
N LYS A 14 -6.11 -5.30 14.87
CA LYS A 14 -5.33 -4.07 15.04
C LYS A 14 -6.06 -2.83 14.56
N TYR A 15 -5.65 -1.72 15.17
CA TYR A 15 -6.02 -0.37 14.79
C TYR A 15 -5.79 -0.19 13.29
N MET A 16 -6.77 0.31 12.56
CA MET A 16 -6.58 0.72 11.19
C MET A 16 -7.35 2.01 10.95
N ASP A 17 -6.65 2.99 10.40
CA ASP A 17 -7.18 4.29 10.05
C ASP A 17 -6.84 4.61 8.60
N ILE A 18 -7.82 5.11 7.86
CA ILE A 18 -7.68 5.52 6.46
C ILE A 18 -8.06 7.00 6.42
N SER A 19 -7.14 7.83 5.97
CA SER A 19 -7.32 9.26 5.80
C SER A 19 -7.16 9.63 4.33
N ILE A 20 -8.18 10.30 3.78
CA ILE A 20 -8.19 10.89 2.44
C ILE A 20 -8.83 12.28 2.59
N ASP A 21 -8.00 13.32 2.65
CA ASP A 21 -8.37 14.63 3.20
C ASP A 21 -8.23 15.81 2.21
N GLY A 22 -7.85 15.53 0.96
CA GLY A 22 -7.62 16.56 -0.06
C GLY A 22 -6.18 17.09 -0.12
N TYR A 23 -5.32 16.73 0.84
CA TYR A 23 -3.90 17.12 0.85
C TYR A 23 -2.97 15.97 0.46
N VAL A 24 -3.23 14.77 0.99
CA VAL A 24 -2.50 13.55 0.62
C VAL A 24 -3.49 12.59 -0.04
N PRO A 25 -3.18 12.04 -1.24
CA PRO A 25 -4.11 11.18 -1.96
C PRO A 25 -4.64 10.02 -1.12
N ILE A 26 -3.77 9.29 -0.41
CA ILE A 26 -4.17 8.23 0.51
C ILE A 26 -3.15 8.13 1.65
N ASP A 27 -3.60 8.11 2.90
CA ASP A 27 -2.79 7.73 4.06
C ASP A 27 -3.48 6.62 4.87
N ILE A 28 -2.79 5.51 5.08
CA ILE A 28 -3.29 4.34 5.82
C ILE A 28 -2.36 4.07 6.98
N LYS A 29 -2.89 4.05 8.19
CA LYS A 29 -2.15 3.67 9.41
C LYS A 29 -2.70 2.36 9.94
N LEU A 30 -1.88 1.31 9.95
CA LEU A 30 -2.21 -0.02 10.44
C LEU A 30 -1.66 -0.27 11.86
N PHE A 31 -0.70 0.53 12.29
CA PHE A 31 -0.08 0.45 13.61
C PHE A 31 0.35 1.82 14.09
N ASP A 32 0.28 1.99 15.40
CA ASP A 32 0.98 3.09 16.05
C ASP A 32 2.48 2.78 16.13
N THR A 33 3.30 3.73 15.70
CA THR A 33 4.76 3.62 15.65
C THR A 33 5.44 4.06 16.95
N ILE A 34 4.71 4.14 18.08
CA ILE A 34 5.25 4.70 19.34
C ILE A 34 6.63 4.11 19.67
N GLY A 35 7.67 4.95 19.52
CA GLY A 35 9.05 4.65 19.87
C GLY A 35 9.92 4.00 18.77
N ASN A 36 9.34 3.46 17.70
CA ASN A 36 10.08 2.78 16.64
C ASN A 36 9.98 3.54 15.32
N VAL A 37 11.11 4.05 14.83
CA VAL A 37 11.14 4.71 13.52
C VAL A 37 11.09 3.64 12.42
N PRO A 38 10.09 3.66 11.53
CA PRO A 38 9.89 2.60 10.55
C PRO A 38 10.97 2.57 9.47
N LEU A 39 11.04 1.41 8.81
CA LEU A 39 11.71 1.20 7.53
C LEU A 39 10.74 1.55 6.41
N TYR A 40 11.22 2.11 5.31
CA TYR A 40 10.42 2.56 4.19
C TYR A 40 10.85 1.88 2.90
N TYR A 41 9.88 1.34 2.18
CA TYR A 41 10.02 0.92 0.80
C TYR A 41 9.26 1.90 -0.09
N ARG A 42 9.94 2.51 -1.06
CA ARG A 42 9.40 3.58 -1.90
C ARG A 42 9.30 3.12 -3.35
N LEU A 43 8.11 3.24 -3.91
CA LEU A 43 7.71 2.79 -5.25
C LEU A 43 7.25 3.96 -6.11
N GLY A 44 7.22 3.77 -7.42
CA GLY A 44 6.78 4.79 -8.40
C GLY A 44 7.94 5.23 -9.28
N ASP A 45 7.99 6.51 -9.61
CA ASP A 45 9.12 7.15 -10.33
C ASP A 45 9.83 8.23 -9.47
N GLY A 46 9.35 8.43 -8.23
CA GLY A 46 9.85 9.41 -7.27
C GLY A 46 9.58 10.87 -7.66
N LYS A 47 8.80 11.13 -8.72
CA LYS A 47 8.53 12.47 -9.26
C LYS A 47 7.05 12.70 -9.50
N LYS A 48 6.43 11.90 -10.36
CA LYS A 48 5.00 11.96 -10.69
C LYS A 48 4.21 10.85 -9.99
N SER A 49 4.87 9.83 -9.48
CA SER A 49 4.28 8.79 -8.65
C SER A 49 5.20 8.43 -7.49
N LEU A 50 4.65 8.37 -6.29
CA LEU A 50 5.36 7.91 -5.09
C LEU A 50 4.37 7.25 -4.14
N LEU A 51 4.61 5.97 -3.88
CA LEU A 51 3.96 5.20 -2.82
C LEU A 51 5.02 4.80 -1.79
N GLU A 52 4.76 5.11 -0.53
CA GLU A 52 5.62 4.76 0.58
C GLU A 52 4.95 3.65 1.40
N ILE A 53 5.68 2.57 1.61
CA ILE A 53 5.26 1.44 2.44
C ILE A 53 6.16 1.41 3.65
N ALA A 54 5.59 1.69 4.82
CA ALA A 54 6.29 1.70 6.09
C ALA A 54 6.16 0.35 6.81
N VAL A 55 7.27 -0.11 7.38
CA VAL A 55 7.39 -1.41 8.03
C VAL A 55 8.10 -1.26 9.38
N LEU A 56 7.60 -1.95 10.40
CA LEU A 56 8.22 -1.98 11.72
C LEU A 56 9.50 -2.84 11.70
N PRO A 57 10.67 -2.29 12.06
CA PRO A 57 11.95 -3.01 11.99
C PRO A 57 12.04 -4.22 12.93
N GLU A 58 11.30 -4.23 14.04
CA GLU A 58 11.38 -5.27 15.06
C GLU A 58 10.66 -6.57 14.70
N ASN A 59 9.65 -6.50 13.82
CA ASN A 59 8.76 -7.64 13.56
C ASN A 59 8.27 -7.73 12.11
N GLY A 60 8.64 -6.79 11.24
CA GLY A 60 8.24 -6.78 9.83
C GLY A 60 6.79 -6.38 9.60
N PHE A 61 6.06 -5.90 10.60
CA PHE A 61 4.67 -5.53 10.39
C PHE A 61 4.56 -4.33 9.46
N LEU A 62 3.69 -4.45 8.46
CA LEU A 62 3.22 -3.32 7.67
C LEU A 62 2.55 -2.30 8.61
N SER A 63 3.16 -1.13 8.81
CA SER A 63 2.71 -0.12 9.78
C SER A 63 1.90 0.99 9.14
N ALA A 64 2.31 1.46 7.97
CA ALA A 64 1.60 2.50 7.24
C ALA A 64 1.82 2.37 5.74
N ILE A 65 0.89 2.91 4.96
CA ILE A 65 1.00 3.06 3.52
C ILE A 65 0.54 4.47 3.17
N THR A 66 1.36 5.20 2.42
CA THR A 66 1.02 6.56 2.00
C THR A 66 1.24 6.70 0.51
N LEU A 67 0.17 6.97 -0.24
CA LEU A 67 0.26 7.42 -1.63
C LEU A 67 0.51 8.92 -1.60
N VAL A 68 1.77 9.31 -1.80
CA VAL A 68 2.21 10.70 -1.66
C VAL A 68 1.85 11.51 -2.90
N ILE A 69 2.07 10.94 -4.09
CA ILE A 69 1.71 11.56 -5.37
C ILE A 69 1.38 10.47 -6.39
N ILE A 70 0.46 10.78 -7.31
CA ILE A 70 0.14 9.97 -8.48
C ILE A 70 -0.14 10.89 -9.66
N ASN A 71 0.27 10.50 -10.87
CA ASN A 71 -0.04 11.24 -12.08
C ASN A 71 -1.55 11.13 -12.35
N PRO A 72 -2.31 12.23 -12.50
CA PRO A 72 -3.73 12.18 -12.79
C PRO A 72 -4.08 11.39 -14.05
N GLU A 73 -3.18 11.34 -15.03
CA GLU A 73 -3.36 10.53 -16.26
C GLU A 73 -3.37 9.02 -15.98
N CYS A 74 -2.82 8.58 -14.85
CA CYS A 74 -2.80 7.18 -14.40
C CYS A 74 -4.01 6.84 -13.50
N VAL A 75 -4.96 7.76 -13.36
CA VAL A 75 -6.18 7.59 -12.58
C VAL A 75 -7.36 7.38 -13.53
N HIS A 76 -8.03 6.25 -13.39
CA HIS A 76 -9.14 5.84 -14.23
C HIS A 76 -10.42 5.73 -13.41
N LYS A 77 -11.37 6.61 -13.67
CA LYS A 77 -12.69 6.55 -13.05
C LYS A 77 -13.58 5.53 -13.77
N VAL A 78 -14.30 4.74 -13.00
CA VAL A 78 -15.33 3.80 -13.48
C VAL A 78 -16.65 4.05 -12.75
N ASP A 79 -17.77 3.87 -13.44
CA ASP A 79 -19.11 4.09 -12.85
C ASP A 79 -19.67 2.85 -12.15
N THR A 80 -18.95 1.72 -12.21
CA THR A 80 -19.37 0.44 -11.65
C THR A 80 -18.57 0.11 -10.39
N ALA A 81 -19.18 -0.64 -9.48
CA ALA A 81 -18.46 -1.19 -8.34
C ALA A 81 -17.38 -2.16 -8.81
N LEU A 82 -16.25 -2.17 -8.11
CA LEU A 82 -15.19 -3.14 -8.37
C LEU A 82 -15.69 -4.56 -8.04
N GLU A 83 -15.21 -5.54 -8.80
CA GLU A 83 -15.60 -6.94 -8.62
C GLU A 83 -15.26 -7.43 -7.21
N LYS A 84 -16.08 -8.35 -6.71
CA LYS A 84 -15.88 -8.94 -5.40
C LYS A 84 -14.60 -9.77 -5.40
N LEU A 85 -13.69 -9.44 -4.50
CA LEU A 85 -12.45 -10.19 -4.32
C LEU A 85 -12.71 -11.58 -3.73
N LEU A 86 -11.97 -12.58 -4.23
CA LEU A 86 -11.76 -13.83 -3.52
C LEU A 86 -10.63 -13.59 -2.51
N VAL A 87 -10.93 -13.77 -1.22
CA VAL A 87 -9.99 -13.52 -0.13
C VAL A 87 -9.38 -14.84 0.32
N ASP A 88 -8.06 -14.93 0.24
CA ASP A 88 -7.32 -16.15 0.60
C ASP A 88 -6.96 -16.19 2.08
N SER A 89 -6.73 -15.02 2.68
CA SER A 89 -6.35 -14.90 4.08
C SER A 89 -6.80 -13.57 4.70
N SER A 90 -6.85 -13.53 6.03
CA SER A 90 -7.17 -12.30 6.77
C SER A 90 -6.25 -12.11 7.97
N GLY A 91 -5.81 -10.88 8.19
CA GLY A 91 -4.87 -10.53 9.25
C GLY A 91 -3.87 -9.46 8.83
N THR A 92 -2.81 -9.30 9.61
CA THR A 92 -1.74 -8.35 9.32
C THR A 92 -0.65 -8.99 8.45
N PRO A 93 -0.30 -8.39 7.29
CA PRO A 93 0.88 -8.80 6.53
C PRO A 93 2.18 -8.56 7.29
N VAL A 94 3.07 -9.56 7.29
CA VAL A 94 4.43 -9.48 7.82
C VAL A 94 5.41 -9.48 6.66
N VAL A 95 6.12 -8.39 6.47
CA VAL A 95 7.11 -8.15 5.42
C VAL A 95 8.43 -8.81 5.76
N ASN A 96 9.07 -9.39 4.75
CA ASN A 96 10.43 -9.89 4.81
C ASN A 96 11.45 -8.73 4.93
N LEU A 97 12.20 -8.70 6.03
CA LEU A 97 13.15 -7.62 6.32
C LEU A 97 14.57 -7.84 5.75
N GLU A 98 14.85 -8.96 5.08
CA GLU A 98 16.20 -9.29 4.56
C GLU A 98 16.77 -8.20 3.66
N ILE A 99 15.92 -7.52 2.88
CA ILE A 99 16.35 -6.46 1.96
C ILE A 99 16.92 -5.22 2.67
N TRP A 100 16.64 -5.03 3.97
CA TRP A 100 17.26 -3.98 4.79
C TRP A 100 18.51 -4.44 5.54
N LYS A 101 18.74 -5.76 5.69
CA LYS A 101 19.88 -6.28 6.49
C LYS A 101 21.25 -6.04 5.87
N SER A 102 21.34 -5.84 4.55
CA SER A 102 22.61 -5.53 3.88
C SER A 102 23.11 -4.11 4.13
N GLN A 103 22.31 -3.29 4.81
CA GLN A 103 22.60 -1.89 5.14
C GLN A 103 23.19 -1.87 6.57
N ASN A 104 24.53 -1.94 6.69
CA ASN A 104 25.22 -2.22 7.96
C ASN A 104 25.79 -0.97 8.66
N ASN A 105 25.13 0.19 8.55
CA ASN A 105 25.61 1.45 9.14
C ASN A 105 24.40 2.27 9.66
N ASN A 106 24.35 2.65 10.94
CA ASN A 106 23.15 3.27 11.57
C ASN A 106 22.73 4.67 11.02
N SER A 107 22.94 5.00 9.74
CA SER A 107 22.53 6.25 9.12
C SER A 107 21.05 6.26 8.74
N PHE A 108 20.44 7.44 8.88
CA PHE A 108 19.04 7.72 8.52
C PHE A 108 18.63 7.15 7.15
N SER A 109 19.53 7.28 6.16
CA SER A 109 19.31 6.89 4.76
C SER A 109 19.10 5.39 4.57
N GLN A 110 19.64 4.54 5.45
CA GLN A 110 19.54 3.08 5.32
C GLN A 110 18.14 2.53 5.61
N ARG A 111 17.26 3.37 6.15
CA ARG A 111 15.86 3.02 6.35
C ARG A 111 15.06 3.00 5.06
N PHE A 112 15.56 3.61 4.00
CA PHE A 112 14.85 3.76 2.74
C PHE A 112 15.40 2.78 1.72
N ILE A 113 14.51 2.04 1.08
CA ILE A 113 14.79 1.31 -0.16
C ILE A 113 13.96 1.97 -1.26
N ASP A 114 14.65 2.51 -2.24
CA ASP A 114 14.05 3.18 -3.40
C ASP A 114 14.03 2.21 -4.57
N ASP A 115 12.82 1.90 -5.05
CA ASP A 115 12.58 1.03 -6.18
C ASP A 115 11.69 1.78 -7.18
N PHE A 116 12.31 2.73 -7.89
CA PHE A 116 11.62 3.69 -8.77
C PHE A 116 11.44 3.20 -10.22
N ASP A 117 11.04 1.94 -10.37
CA ASP A 117 10.83 1.28 -11.66
C ASP A 117 9.40 0.70 -11.76
N PHE A 118 8.41 1.43 -11.23
CA PHE A 118 7.02 1.00 -11.16
C PHE A 118 6.05 2.07 -11.63
N ASP A 119 5.11 1.67 -12.47
CA ASP A 119 3.98 2.51 -12.88
C ASP A 119 2.78 2.23 -11.98
N ILE A 120 2.45 3.21 -11.12
CA ILE A 120 1.29 3.11 -10.23
C ILE A 120 0.05 3.62 -10.97
N GLN A 121 -0.97 2.77 -11.07
CA GLN A 121 -2.28 3.13 -11.61
C GLN A 121 -3.35 3.06 -10.53
N ALA A 122 -4.34 3.95 -10.59
CA ALA A 122 -5.50 3.92 -9.71
C ALA A 122 -6.78 3.72 -10.52
N ILE A 123 -7.61 2.76 -10.10
CA ILE A 123 -8.98 2.63 -10.59
C ILE A 123 -9.92 3.10 -9.49
N VAL A 124 -10.72 4.13 -9.78
CA VAL A 124 -11.61 4.79 -8.83
C VAL A 124 -13.05 4.50 -9.21
N SER A 125 -13.75 3.79 -8.33
CA SER A 125 -15.18 3.56 -8.40
C SER A 125 -15.93 4.48 -7.42
N PRO A 126 -17.28 4.50 -7.42
CA PRO A 126 -18.03 5.36 -6.51
C PRO A 126 -17.77 5.11 -5.01
N THR A 127 -17.28 3.93 -4.62
CA THR A 127 -17.10 3.55 -3.21
C THR A 127 -15.75 2.91 -2.90
N SER A 128 -14.83 2.84 -3.86
CA SER A 128 -13.61 2.05 -3.71
C SER A 128 -12.51 2.59 -4.62
N ILE A 129 -11.27 2.52 -4.16
CA ILE A 129 -10.06 2.85 -4.92
C ILE A 129 -9.16 1.62 -4.94
N MET A 130 -8.79 1.16 -6.14
CA MET A 130 -7.80 0.10 -6.33
C MET A 130 -6.51 0.68 -6.89
N LEU A 131 -5.41 0.49 -6.16
CA LEU A 131 -4.07 0.78 -6.66
C LEU A 131 -3.47 -0.49 -7.28
N ASN A 132 -2.99 -0.37 -8.50
CA ASN A 132 -2.17 -1.36 -9.18
C ASN A 132 -0.73 -0.84 -9.22
N ILE A 133 0.18 -1.53 -8.56
CA ILE A 133 1.57 -1.07 -8.34
C ILE A 133 2.50 -1.75 -9.34
N ALA A 134 2.26 -3.02 -9.63
CA ALA A 134 3.04 -3.79 -10.58
C ALA A 134 2.10 -4.47 -11.56
N LYS A 135 2.54 -4.60 -12.82
CA LYS A 135 1.83 -5.42 -13.79
C LYS A 135 1.81 -6.86 -13.27
N ASN A 136 0.61 -7.36 -12.96
CA ASN A 136 0.42 -8.77 -12.61
C ASN A 136 -0.24 -9.47 -13.80
N GLU A 137 0.42 -10.50 -14.32
CA GLU A 137 -0.12 -11.37 -15.38
C GLU A 137 -0.76 -12.62 -14.77
N GLU A 138 -0.61 -12.82 -13.47
CA GLU A 138 -1.09 -13.97 -12.70
C GLU A 138 -2.27 -13.57 -11.78
N GLU A 139 -2.90 -14.58 -11.18
CA GLU A 139 -3.97 -14.39 -10.19
C GLU A 139 -3.45 -13.60 -8.97
N ILE A 140 -4.29 -12.70 -8.44
CA ILE A 140 -3.95 -11.92 -7.24
C ILE A 140 -4.52 -12.64 -6.03
N ASN A 141 -3.63 -13.02 -5.10
CA ASN A 141 -4.03 -13.53 -3.80
C ASN A 141 -4.31 -12.36 -2.85
N TRP A 142 -5.51 -12.28 -2.26
CA TRP A 142 -5.91 -11.13 -1.45
C TRP A 142 -5.84 -11.41 0.05
N ILE A 143 -5.14 -10.53 0.77
CA ILE A 143 -5.09 -10.48 2.21
C ILE A 143 -6.07 -9.41 2.70
N LYS A 144 -7.10 -9.82 3.44
CA LYS A 144 -8.02 -8.90 4.12
C LYS A 144 -7.39 -8.37 5.40
N CYS A 145 -6.88 -7.14 5.34
CA CYS A 145 -6.31 -6.43 6.49
C CYS A 145 -7.39 -5.85 7.41
N SER A 146 -8.51 -5.43 6.84
CA SER A 146 -9.70 -4.95 7.57
C SER A 146 -10.97 -5.04 6.70
N ASP A 147 -12.08 -4.50 7.20
CA ASP A 147 -13.31 -4.38 6.41
C ASP A 147 -13.27 -3.33 5.29
N ARG A 148 -12.26 -2.46 5.27
CA ARG A 148 -12.09 -1.36 4.30
C ARG A 148 -10.76 -1.41 3.55
N PHE A 149 -9.87 -2.36 3.85
CA PHE A 149 -8.54 -2.42 3.25
C PHE A 149 -8.05 -3.84 2.99
N TYR A 150 -7.52 -4.05 1.78
CA TYR A 150 -7.00 -5.32 1.30
C TYR A 150 -5.65 -5.11 0.60
N VAL A 151 -4.75 -6.08 0.77
CA VAL A 151 -3.45 -6.13 0.11
C VAL A 151 -3.44 -7.32 -0.84
N GLY A 152 -3.19 -7.07 -2.12
CA GLY A 152 -3.06 -8.09 -3.16
C GLY A 152 -1.60 -8.48 -3.36
N ILE A 153 -1.32 -9.79 -3.36
CA ILE A 153 0.00 -10.35 -3.58
C ILE A 153 0.00 -11.35 -4.74
N ASN A 154 1.13 -11.47 -5.46
CA ASN A 154 1.33 -12.54 -6.43
C ASN A 154 1.86 -13.83 -5.77
N ASP A 155 2.06 -14.88 -6.56
CA ASP A 155 2.55 -16.20 -6.09
C ASP A 155 3.94 -16.12 -5.44
N LYS A 156 4.73 -15.11 -5.83
CA LYS A 156 6.04 -14.80 -5.24
C LYS A 156 5.93 -13.92 -3.99
N LYS A 157 4.71 -13.71 -3.49
CA LYS A 157 4.35 -12.92 -2.31
C LYS A 157 4.74 -11.43 -2.38
N ASN A 158 4.94 -10.88 -3.57
CA ASN A 158 5.16 -9.44 -3.74
C ASN A 158 3.83 -8.69 -3.67
N ILE A 159 3.83 -7.49 -3.09
CA ILE A 159 2.64 -6.63 -3.09
C ILE A 159 2.44 -6.05 -4.50
N THR A 160 1.38 -6.48 -5.19
CA THR A 160 1.08 -6.02 -6.56
C THR A 160 -0.04 -5.01 -6.60
N SER A 161 -0.96 -5.08 -5.63
CA SER A 161 -2.19 -4.29 -5.63
C SER A 161 -2.64 -3.97 -4.22
N MET A 162 -3.45 -2.92 -4.08
CA MET A 162 -4.12 -2.55 -2.84
C MET A 162 -5.55 -2.12 -3.15
N LEU A 163 -6.51 -2.50 -2.32
CA LEU A 163 -7.90 -2.08 -2.45
C LEU A 163 -8.34 -1.38 -1.16
N LEU A 164 -8.80 -0.14 -1.32
CA LEU A 164 -9.58 0.58 -0.33
C LEU A 164 -11.05 0.46 -0.71
N ASP A 165 -11.87 -0.04 0.20
CA ASP A 165 -13.28 -0.33 -0.04
C ASP A 165 -14.18 0.35 1.00
N LYS A 166 -15.47 0.51 0.65
CA LYS A 166 -16.47 1.21 1.48
C LYS A 166 -16.01 2.64 1.82
N LEU A 167 -15.48 3.33 0.83
CA LEU A 167 -15.19 4.76 0.86
C LEU A 167 -16.50 5.55 0.74
N THR A 168 -16.56 6.65 1.47
CA THR A 168 -17.59 7.67 1.41
C THR A 168 -17.40 8.55 0.16
N GLN A 169 -18.45 9.25 -0.23
CA GLN A 169 -18.36 10.21 -1.35
C GLN A 169 -17.38 11.36 -1.04
N GLU A 170 -17.28 11.76 0.22
CA GLU A 170 -16.32 12.77 0.67
C GLU A 170 -14.88 12.27 0.48
N GLU A 171 -14.55 11.06 0.95
CA GLU A 171 -13.22 10.45 0.72
C GLU A 171 -12.88 10.34 -0.77
N ILE A 172 -13.84 9.96 -1.62
CA ILE A 172 -13.63 9.91 -3.08
C ILE A 172 -13.39 11.32 -3.66
N SER A 173 -14.16 12.32 -3.22
CA SER A 173 -13.96 13.71 -3.66
C SER A 173 -12.60 14.24 -3.24
N ASN A 174 -12.21 14.01 -1.99
CA ASN A 174 -10.93 14.39 -1.41
C ASN A 174 -9.75 13.72 -2.13
N PHE A 175 -9.92 12.47 -2.59
CA PHE A 175 -8.90 11.80 -3.41
C PHE A 175 -8.63 12.59 -4.70
N PHE A 176 -9.69 13.01 -5.41
CA PHE A 176 -9.56 13.79 -6.64
C PHE A 176 -9.01 15.20 -6.37
N GLU A 177 -9.38 15.84 -5.25
CA GLU A 177 -8.83 17.13 -4.84
C GLU A 177 -7.32 17.04 -4.61
N ALA A 178 -6.84 15.99 -3.92
CA ALA A 178 -5.44 15.79 -3.60
C ALA A 178 -4.53 15.53 -4.81
N ILE A 179 -5.10 15.16 -5.96
CA ILE A 179 -4.35 14.87 -7.20
C ILE A 179 -4.57 15.95 -8.28
N SER A 180 -5.35 17.00 -8.00
CA SER A 180 -5.69 18.04 -8.97
C SER A 180 -4.58 19.06 -9.21
#